data_AF-A0A964QY38-F1
#
_entry.id   AF-A0A964QY38-F1
#
_cell.length_a   1.000
_cell.length_b   1.000
_cell.length_c   1.000
_cell.angle_alpha   90.00
_cell.angle_beta   90.00
_cell.angle_gamma   90.00
#
_symmetry.space_group_name_H-M   'P 1'
#
loop_
_entity.id
_entity.type
_entity.pdbx_description
1 polymer ?
#
loop_
_entity_poly.entity_id
_entity_poly.type
_entity_poly.pdbx_seq_one_letter_code
_entity_poly.pdbx_strand_id
1 'polypeptide(L)'
;MATVEFQQQRLREWAQRRKVLIAETGWLKHKLITSATAEHEVRFRAADQRAVKRTHPGTFGFVPKLEKGLWKAAPASPLEYLERMQLQNQLFEDAIELEGVMFSSGPSLIIGQPAGGISFVISQPWLEAVDPSDPHPADSAVAEYLSRRGFVTIPGAFFGWRRESDETVILDAKRDNFISTRAGILPIDLQIARLRPGAPPTAVADIQAVWRCPNPDCPAQVRGRIEHWCARGVMDIEGGGEALVAQLVKAGLVLDVAELYKLKLDELANLERMGEKSAQNFLDALAASRTRDAWRVLYGLGILHVGAGAAKSLARHFPTLDQVFGAGAEQLMEAEDIGEVIGQSLVDWWGDAQNRKLVERLRKAGLNFKSELYNPAAASGPLADKTFVLTGTLPTMTREAATAKIEALGGKVSGSVSKKTDFVLAGEEAGSKLEKAQKLGVKIIDETAFLKMCD
;
A
#
# COMPACT_ATOMS: atom_id res chain seq x y z
N MET A 1 1.54 -1.44 -26.10
CA MET A 1 2.65 -1.53 -25.13
C MET A 1 3.34 -0.16 -25.09
N ALA A 2 3.69 0.35 -23.91
CA ALA A 2 4.50 1.57 -23.84
C ALA A 2 5.84 1.33 -24.54
N THR A 3 6.35 2.33 -25.26
CA THR A 3 7.65 2.23 -25.92
C THR A 3 8.76 2.09 -24.87
N VAL A 4 9.85 1.41 -25.21
CA VAL A 4 11.03 1.27 -24.34
C VAL A 4 11.52 2.66 -23.87
N GLU A 5 11.47 3.63 -24.77
CA GLU A 5 11.84 5.03 -24.52
C GLU A 5 10.97 5.68 -23.42
N PHE A 6 9.66 5.47 -23.44
CA PHE A 6 8.76 5.98 -22.40
C PHE A 6 9.06 5.37 -21.03
N GLN A 7 9.34 4.06 -20.98
CA GLN A 7 9.69 3.38 -19.73
C GLN A 7 11.02 3.87 -19.16
N GLN A 8 12.01 4.13 -20.01
CA GLN A 8 13.29 4.69 -19.61
C GLN A 8 13.15 6.12 -19.06
N GLN A 9 12.31 6.96 -19.69
CA GLN A 9 12.02 8.30 -19.21
C GLN A 9 11.41 8.29 -17.81
N ARG A 10 10.45 7.40 -17.56
CA ARG A 10 9.78 7.27 -16.25
C ARG A 10 10.74 6.80 -15.16
N LEU A 11 11.61 5.85 -15.45
CA LEU A 11 12.64 5.41 -14.51
C LEU A 11 13.62 6.56 -14.18
N ARG A 12 13.97 7.39 -15.17
CA ARG A 12 14.83 8.56 -14.97
C ARG A 12 14.19 9.57 -14.01
N GLU A 13 12.92 9.91 -14.23
CA GLU A 13 12.17 10.80 -13.34
C GLU A 13 12.09 10.24 -11.92
N TRP A 14 11.83 8.93 -11.78
CA TRP A 14 11.81 8.25 -10.49
C TRP A 14 13.16 8.35 -9.78
N ALA A 15 14.26 8.04 -10.48
CA ALA A 15 15.61 8.08 -9.91
C ALA A 15 16.03 9.50 -9.49
N GLN A 16 15.65 10.51 -10.28
CA GLN A 16 15.86 11.92 -9.96
C GLN A 16 15.09 12.35 -8.70
N ARG A 17 13.80 12.01 -8.61
CA ARG A 17 12.96 12.33 -7.44
C ARG A 17 13.52 11.73 -6.15
N ARG A 18 14.08 10.53 -6.22
CA ARG A 18 14.66 9.80 -5.09
C ARG A 18 16.14 10.14 -4.82
N LYS A 19 16.77 10.98 -5.65
CA LYS A 19 18.21 11.32 -5.58
C LYS A 19 19.13 10.08 -5.67
N VAL A 20 18.71 9.07 -6.43
CA VAL A 20 19.47 7.83 -6.66
C VAL A 20 20.03 7.75 -8.08
N LEU A 21 20.06 8.88 -8.81
CA LEU A 21 20.66 8.96 -10.14
C LEU A 21 22.18 9.09 -10.03
N ILE A 22 22.94 8.18 -10.63
CA ILE A 22 24.41 8.12 -10.58
C ILE A 22 25.01 8.50 -11.94
N ALA A 23 26.15 9.21 -11.92
CA ALA A 23 26.93 9.56 -13.10
C ALA A 23 27.87 8.43 -13.56
N GLU A 24 27.97 8.22 -14.87
CA GLU A 24 28.78 7.17 -15.51
C GLU A 24 30.28 7.23 -15.14
N THR A 25 30.84 8.44 -15.04
CA THR A 25 32.27 8.66 -14.77
C THR A 25 32.73 8.24 -13.37
N GLY A 26 31.81 8.20 -12.39
CA GLY A 26 32.12 7.76 -11.03
C GLY A 26 32.31 6.25 -10.90
N TRP A 27 31.58 5.49 -11.73
CA TRP A 27 31.43 4.04 -11.58
C TRP A 27 32.46 3.22 -12.38
N LEU A 28 32.94 3.76 -13.50
CA LEU A 28 33.97 3.11 -14.34
C LEU A 28 35.33 2.91 -13.64
N LYS A 29 35.54 3.52 -12.47
CA LYS A 29 36.77 3.40 -11.68
C LYS A 29 36.91 2.06 -10.93
N HIS A 30 35.89 1.21 -10.93
CA HIS A 30 35.90 -0.11 -10.27
C HIS A 30 36.54 -1.20 -11.13
N LYS A 31 37.36 -2.07 -10.53
CA LYS A 31 38.10 -3.16 -11.20
C LYS A 31 37.14 -4.29 -11.59
N LEU A 32 37.12 -4.73 -12.85
CA LEU A 32 36.29 -5.86 -13.27
C LEU A 32 36.78 -7.17 -12.63
N ILE A 33 35.87 -7.98 -12.06
CA ILE A 33 36.18 -9.23 -11.36
C ILE A 33 35.91 -10.45 -12.25
N THR A 34 34.77 -10.48 -12.93
CA THR A 34 34.36 -11.60 -13.80
C THR A 34 34.31 -11.17 -15.27
N SER A 35 34.50 -12.11 -16.19
CA SER A 35 34.26 -11.86 -17.62
C SER A 35 32.78 -11.51 -17.80
N ALA A 36 32.50 -10.33 -18.36
CA ALA A 36 31.14 -9.88 -18.63
C ALA A 36 30.36 -10.97 -19.36
N THR A 37 29.30 -11.49 -18.73
CA THR A 37 28.27 -12.19 -19.49
C THR A 37 27.47 -11.13 -20.25
N ALA A 38 26.70 -11.53 -21.26
CA ALA A 38 25.88 -10.58 -22.02
C ALA A 38 24.85 -9.82 -21.14
N GLU A 39 24.58 -10.30 -19.92
CA GLU A 39 23.50 -9.82 -19.05
C GLU A 39 23.99 -9.12 -17.76
N HIS A 40 25.21 -9.39 -17.28
CA HIS A 40 25.75 -8.72 -16.09
C HIS A 40 27.28 -8.66 -16.01
N GLU A 41 27.77 -7.66 -15.27
CA GLU A 41 29.17 -7.48 -14.87
C GLU A 41 29.27 -7.42 -13.34
N VAL A 42 30.29 -8.04 -12.75
CA VAL A 42 30.63 -7.85 -11.34
C VAL A 42 31.96 -7.09 -11.24
N ARG A 43 31.98 -5.98 -10.50
CA ARG A 43 33.15 -5.10 -10.33
C ARG A 43 33.54 -4.94 -8.87
N PHE A 44 34.83 -4.83 -8.60
CA PHE A 44 35.42 -4.56 -7.30
C PHE A 44 35.71 -3.08 -7.11
N ARG A 45 35.14 -2.50 -6.06
CA ARG A 45 35.44 -1.17 -5.58
C ARG A 45 36.53 -1.26 -4.51
N ALA A 46 37.75 -0.90 -4.89
CA ALA A 46 38.91 -0.99 -4.00
C ALA A 46 38.80 -0.08 -2.75
N ALA A 47 38.09 1.05 -2.86
CA ALA A 47 37.98 2.05 -1.79
C ALA A 47 37.35 1.51 -0.50
N ASP A 48 36.45 0.54 -0.61
CA ASP A 48 35.75 -0.09 0.51
C ASP A 48 35.69 -1.61 0.41
N GLN A 49 36.52 -2.20 -0.47
CA GLN A 49 36.63 -3.64 -0.71
C GLN A 49 35.29 -4.31 -1.10
N ARG A 50 34.42 -3.62 -1.86
CA ARG A 50 33.08 -4.13 -2.21
C ARG A 50 33.01 -4.71 -3.62
N ALA A 51 32.32 -5.83 -3.81
CA ALA A 51 31.84 -6.27 -5.11
C ALA A 51 30.49 -5.61 -5.43
N VAL A 52 30.34 -5.09 -6.64
CA VAL A 52 29.14 -4.39 -7.12
C VAL A 52 28.72 -5.02 -8.43
N LYS A 53 27.45 -5.41 -8.51
CA LYS A 53 26.88 -5.96 -9.73
C LYS A 53 26.30 -4.84 -10.58
N ARG A 54 26.50 -4.97 -11.89
CA ARG A 54 25.84 -4.19 -12.92
C ARG A 54 25.05 -5.15 -13.78
N THR A 55 23.74 -4.94 -13.86
CA THR A 55 22.91 -5.64 -14.85
C THR A 55 22.91 -4.81 -16.14
N HIS A 56 23.24 -5.44 -17.26
CA HIS A 56 23.15 -4.88 -18.61
C HIS A 56 21.78 -5.22 -19.20
N PRO A 57 20.86 -4.26 -19.37
CA PRO A 57 19.57 -4.59 -19.95
C PRO A 57 19.56 -4.26 -21.45
N GLY A 58 19.29 -5.26 -22.28
CA GLY A 58 18.62 -5.03 -23.56
C GLY A 58 17.17 -4.58 -23.35
N THR A 59 16.56 -5.05 -22.26
CA THR A 59 15.30 -4.65 -21.59
C THR A 59 15.37 -5.22 -20.17
N PHE A 60 14.90 -4.55 -19.12
CA PHE A 60 15.03 -4.79 -17.65
C PHE A 60 14.96 -6.23 -17.08
N GLY A 61 15.68 -7.22 -17.64
CA GLY A 61 15.60 -8.63 -17.29
C GLY A 61 14.30 -9.31 -17.73
N PHE A 62 14.03 -10.47 -17.13
CA PHE A 62 12.84 -11.28 -17.37
C PHE A 62 12.10 -11.60 -16.06
N VAL A 63 10.79 -11.81 -16.17
CA VAL A 63 9.93 -12.30 -15.09
C VAL A 63 9.17 -13.57 -15.53
N PRO A 64 8.90 -14.51 -14.60
CA PRO A 64 8.04 -15.66 -14.88
C PRO A 64 6.62 -15.23 -15.24
N LYS A 65 6.08 -15.75 -16.34
CA LYS A 65 4.67 -15.64 -16.71
C LYS A 65 4.10 -17.01 -17.03
N LEU A 66 2.86 -17.25 -16.60
CA LEU A 66 2.12 -18.47 -16.90
C LEU A 66 1.36 -18.27 -18.21
N GLU A 67 1.74 -19.02 -19.25
CA GLU A 67 1.07 -18.99 -20.55
C GLU A 67 0.64 -20.40 -20.94
N LYS A 68 -0.67 -20.61 -21.13
CA LYS A 68 -1.24 -21.91 -21.53
C LYS A 68 -0.79 -23.07 -20.61
N GLY A 69 -0.69 -22.81 -19.31
CA GLY A 69 -0.27 -23.79 -18.31
C GLY A 69 1.24 -24.05 -18.23
N LEU A 70 2.06 -23.32 -18.99
CA LEU A 70 3.51 -23.43 -19.00
C LEU A 70 4.16 -22.14 -18.49
N TRP A 71 5.15 -22.29 -17.60
CA TRP A 71 5.95 -21.17 -17.11
C TRP A 71 6.99 -20.75 -18.16
N LYS A 72 7.00 -19.46 -18.50
CA LYS A 72 7.94 -18.89 -19.46
C LYS A 72 8.56 -17.60 -18.94
N ALA A 73 9.79 -17.33 -19.37
CA ALA A 73 10.43 -16.04 -19.18
C ALA A 73 9.83 -15.01 -20.16
N ALA A 74 9.37 -13.87 -19.64
CA ALA A 74 8.89 -12.75 -20.43
C ALA A 74 9.68 -11.48 -20.09
N PRO A 75 9.94 -10.57 -21.06
CA PRO A 75 10.64 -9.32 -20.80
C PRO A 75 9.97 -8.53 -19.68
N ALA A 76 10.76 -8.07 -18.72
CA ALA A 76 10.29 -7.28 -17.60
C ALA A 76 10.30 -5.78 -17.94
N SER A 77 9.30 -5.07 -17.43
CA SER A 77 9.30 -3.62 -17.29
C SER A 77 10.27 -3.18 -16.17
N PRO A 78 10.70 -1.91 -16.12
CA PRO A 78 11.56 -1.43 -15.04
C PRO A 78 10.94 -1.66 -13.65
N LEU A 79 9.61 -1.63 -13.58
CA LEU A 79 8.88 -1.86 -12.34
C LEU A 79 8.86 -3.33 -11.93
N GLU A 80 8.55 -4.23 -12.87
CA GLU A 80 8.64 -5.68 -12.65
C GLU A 80 10.05 -6.08 -12.20
N TYR A 81 11.10 -5.42 -12.73
CA TYR A 81 12.48 -5.62 -12.29
C TYR A 81 12.72 -5.18 -10.83
N LEU A 82 12.25 -3.99 -10.44
CA LEU A 82 12.38 -3.49 -9.07
C LEU A 82 11.58 -4.34 -8.08
N GLU A 83 10.37 -4.76 -8.45
CA GLU A 83 9.53 -5.66 -7.65
C GLU A 83 10.19 -7.02 -7.45
N ARG A 84 10.78 -7.58 -8.51
CA ARG A 84 11.56 -8.82 -8.47
C ARG A 84 12.73 -8.73 -7.49
N MET A 85 13.45 -7.61 -7.48
CA MET A 85 14.58 -7.41 -6.55
C MET A 85 14.12 -7.29 -5.10
N GLN A 86 13.02 -6.58 -4.83
CA GLN A 86 12.45 -6.51 -3.49
C GLN A 86 11.95 -7.87 -3.02
N LEU A 87 11.31 -8.63 -3.91
CA LEU A 87 10.83 -9.98 -3.61
C LEU A 87 11.99 -10.93 -3.31
N GLN A 88 13.10 -10.84 -4.05
CA GLN A 88 14.31 -11.63 -3.75
C GLN A 88 14.80 -11.36 -2.32
N ASN A 89 14.95 -10.09 -1.92
CA ASN A 89 15.39 -9.72 -0.57
C ASN A 89 14.45 -10.25 0.51
N GLN A 90 13.14 -10.15 0.28
CA GLN A 90 12.13 -10.64 1.22
C GLN A 90 12.21 -12.16 1.41
N LEU A 91 12.54 -12.90 0.36
CA LEU A 91 12.48 -14.36 0.37
C LEU A 91 13.75 -15.03 0.87
N PHE A 92 14.89 -14.35 0.70
CA PHE A 92 16.19 -14.89 1.03
C PHE A 92 16.87 -14.13 2.18
N GLU A 93 16.19 -13.11 2.74
CA GLU A 93 16.66 -12.26 3.84
C GLU A 93 17.94 -11.48 3.48
N ASP A 94 18.09 -11.17 2.20
CA ASP A 94 19.27 -10.51 1.65
C ASP A 94 19.23 -8.99 1.88
N ALA A 95 20.37 -8.38 2.20
CA ALA A 95 20.53 -6.92 2.30
C ALA A 95 20.92 -6.28 0.96
N ILE A 96 20.25 -6.67 -0.13
CA ILE A 96 20.50 -6.06 -1.45
C ILE A 96 19.86 -4.67 -1.47
N GLU A 97 20.65 -3.63 -1.31
CA GLU A 97 20.17 -2.26 -1.44
C GLU A 97 20.20 -1.79 -2.90
N LEU A 98 19.43 -0.76 -3.25
CA LEU A 98 19.58 -0.10 -4.55
C LEU A 98 20.61 1.01 -4.37
N GLU A 99 21.80 0.85 -4.97
CA GLU A 99 22.82 1.90 -4.91
C GLU A 99 22.47 3.07 -5.83
N GLY A 100 21.92 2.78 -7.02
CA GLY A 100 21.29 3.80 -7.85
C GLY A 100 20.99 3.40 -9.29
N VAL A 101 20.56 4.37 -10.07
CA VAL A 101 20.19 4.21 -11.49
C VAL A 101 21.12 5.05 -12.33
N MET A 102 21.66 4.48 -13.40
CA MET A 102 22.60 5.14 -14.29
C MET A 102 22.09 5.07 -15.73
N PHE A 103 22.43 6.06 -16.56
CA PHE A 103 22.09 6.05 -17.98
C PHE A 103 23.37 6.31 -18.76
N SER A 104 23.69 5.50 -19.76
CA SER A 104 24.90 5.69 -20.58
C SER A 104 24.58 5.79 -22.07
N SER A 105 25.43 6.54 -22.75
CA SER A 105 25.26 6.96 -24.14
C SER A 105 26.00 6.09 -25.16
N GLY A 106 26.56 4.94 -24.74
CA GLY A 106 27.37 4.07 -25.61
C GLY A 106 26.56 3.15 -26.55
N PRO A 107 27.22 2.58 -27.60
CA PRO A 107 26.60 1.64 -28.52
C PRO A 107 26.24 0.30 -27.85
N SER A 108 25.16 -0.32 -28.32
CA SER A 108 24.69 -1.62 -27.83
C SER A 108 25.73 -2.73 -28.06
N LEU A 109 26.10 -3.45 -27.00
CA LEU A 109 26.87 -4.70 -27.08
C LEU A 109 25.98 -5.91 -27.40
N ILE A 110 24.66 -5.70 -27.55
CA ILE A 110 23.66 -6.74 -27.76
C ILE A 110 23.27 -6.79 -29.24
N ILE A 111 23.39 -7.99 -29.83
CA ILE A 111 23.00 -8.28 -31.21
C ILE A 111 21.48 -8.12 -31.36
N GLY A 112 21.03 -7.28 -32.30
CA GLY A 112 19.62 -7.13 -32.68
C GLY A 112 18.85 -5.96 -32.05
N GLN A 113 19.51 -5.07 -31.30
CA GLN A 113 18.91 -3.85 -30.75
C GLN A 113 19.34 -2.60 -31.55
N PRO A 114 18.44 -1.63 -31.81
CA PRO A 114 18.78 -0.38 -32.47
C PRO A 114 19.72 0.46 -31.61
N ALA A 115 20.66 1.16 -32.25
CA ALA A 115 21.62 2.04 -31.57
C ALA A 115 20.90 3.25 -30.95
N GLY A 116 20.83 3.29 -29.62
CA GLY A 116 20.29 4.38 -28.81
C GLY A 116 20.55 4.08 -27.34
N GLY A 117 21.11 5.05 -26.61
CA GLY A 117 21.77 4.86 -25.31
C GLY A 117 21.05 3.93 -24.31
N ILE A 118 21.82 3.04 -23.70
CA ILE A 118 21.33 2.03 -22.75
C ILE A 118 21.10 2.66 -21.37
N SER A 119 19.96 2.33 -20.77
CA SER A 119 19.67 2.63 -19.36
C SER A 119 20.17 1.47 -18.48
N PHE A 120 20.99 1.77 -17.48
CA PHE A 120 21.54 0.79 -16.55
C PHE A 120 20.86 0.91 -15.18
N VAL A 121 20.44 -0.22 -14.62
CA VAL A 121 20.07 -0.26 -13.19
C VAL A 121 21.26 -0.84 -12.45
N ILE A 122 21.87 -0.04 -11.57
CA ILE A 122 22.87 -0.53 -10.61
C ILE A 122 22.10 -0.92 -9.35
N SER A 123 21.48 -2.08 -9.40
CA SER A 123 21.04 -2.75 -8.19
C SER A 123 22.22 -3.55 -7.65
N GLN A 124 22.27 -3.72 -6.33
CA GLN A 124 23.14 -4.63 -5.60
C GLN A 124 24.51 -4.07 -5.15
N PRO A 125 24.57 -3.47 -3.95
CA PRO A 125 25.70 -3.63 -3.08
C PRO A 125 25.64 -4.96 -2.35
N TRP A 126 26.84 -5.44 -2.06
CA TRP A 126 27.19 -6.42 -1.03
C TRP A 126 27.15 -7.89 -1.43
N LEU A 127 28.31 -8.36 -1.86
CA LEU A 127 28.67 -9.78 -1.79
C LEU A 127 30.12 -9.86 -1.32
N GLU A 128 30.35 -10.33 -0.10
CA GLU A 128 31.68 -10.77 0.35
C GLU A 128 31.99 -12.13 -0.30
N ALA A 129 32.25 -12.12 -1.61
CA ALA A 129 32.54 -13.33 -2.35
C ALA A 129 33.71 -14.10 -1.72
N VAL A 130 33.52 -15.40 -1.51
CA VAL A 130 34.56 -16.27 -0.90
C VAL A 130 35.79 -16.37 -1.81
N ASP A 131 35.56 -16.44 -3.12
CA ASP A 131 36.59 -16.49 -4.14
C ASP A 131 36.35 -15.38 -5.18
N PRO A 132 37.22 -14.36 -5.25
CA PRO A 132 37.13 -13.31 -6.26
C PRO A 132 37.41 -13.78 -7.69
N SER A 133 37.90 -15.01 -7.92
CA SER A 133 38.19 -15.52 -9.26
C SER A 133 37.03 -16.32 -9.87
N ASP A 134 36.27 -17.06 -9.05
CA ASP A 134 34.98 -17.66 -9.41
C ASP A 134 34.03 -17.57 -8.19
N PRO A 135 33.18 -16.54 -8.12
CA PRO A 135 32.31 -16.33 -6.97
C PRO A 135 31.08 -17.24 -6.98
N HIS A 136 30.85 -18.07 -8.01
CA HIS A 136 29.60 -18.80 -8.20
C HIS A 136 29.59 -20.19 -7.53
N PRO A 137 28.54 -20.59 -6.80
CA PRO A 137 28.44 -21.92 -6.20
C PRO A 137 28.30 -23.04 -7.26
N ALA A 138 28.42 -24.31 -6.87
CA ALA A 138 28.05 -25.43 -7.73
C ALA A 138 26.51 -25.56 -7.85
N ASP A 139 25.99 -26.07 -8.98
CA ASP A 139 24.54 -26.24 -9.20
C ASP A 139 23.89 -27.15 -8.13
N SER A 140 24.61 -28.15 -7.63
CA SER A 140 24.14 -29.01 -6.53
C SER A 140 23.92 -28.23 -5.23
N ALA A 141 24.78 -27.25 -4.95
CA ALA A 141 24.66 -26.41 -3.77
C ALA A 141 23.50 -25.40 -3.90
N VAL A 142 23.24 -24.91 -5.12
CA VAL A 142 22.04 -24.10 -5.42
C VAL A 142 20.76 -24.92 -5.21
N ALA A 143 20.73 -26.15 -5.71
CA ALA A 143 19.58 -27.04 -5.54
C ALA A 143 19.30 -27.32 -4.06
N GLU A 144 20.34 -27.66 -3.27
CA GLU A 144 20.21 -27.87 -1.84
C GLU A 144 19.72 -26.60 -1.10
N TYR A 145 20.27 -25.43 -1.46
CA TYR A 145 19.89 -24.13 -0.90
C TYR A 145 18.40 -23.84 -1.07
N LEU A 146 17.85 -24.09 -2.25
CA LEU A 146 16.43 -23.88 -2.57
C LEU A 146 15.53 -24.93 -1.92
N SER A 147 15.92 -26.21 -1.95
CA SER A 147 15.16 -27.29 -1.31
C SER A 147 15.01 -27.10 0.19
N ARG A 148 16.07 -26.66 0.89
CA ARG A 148 16.01 -26.34 2.34
C ARG A 148 15.00 -25.22 2.66
N ARG A 149 14.65 -24.39 1.68
CA ARG A 149 13.69 -23.26 1.80
C ARG A 149 12.28 -23.61 1.29
N GLY A 150 12.00 -24.89 1.08
CA GLY A 150 10.68 -25.39 0.68
C GLY A 150 10.38 -25.25 -0.81
N PHE A 151 11.38 -24.97 -1.65
CA PHE A 151 11.19 -24.97 -3.09
C PHE A 151 11.32 -26.40 -3.67
N VAL A 152 10.45 -26.71 -4.62
CA VAL A 152 10.45 -27.94 -5.42
C VAL A 152 10.63 -27.61 -6.89
N THR A 153 11.29 -28.49 -7.63
CA THR A 153 11.55 -28.29 -9.07
C THR A 153 10.24 -28.30 -9.87
N ILE A 154 10.14 -27.43 -10.87
CA ILE A 154 9.03 -27.42 -11.83
C ILE A 154 9.42 -28.29 -13.03
N PRO A 155 8.75 -29.43 -13.28
CA PRO A 155 9.05 -30.28 -14.44
C PRO A 155 8.91 -29.50 -15.76
N GLY A 156 9.90 -29.63 -16.63
CA GLY A 156 9.91 -29.00 -17.96
C GLY A 156 10.24 -27.49 -17.98
N ALA A 157 10.51 -26.87 -16.82
CA ALA A 157 10.98 -25.49 -16.75
C ALA A 157 12.52 -25.44 -16.61
N PHE A 158 13.18 -24.61 -17.41
CA PHE A 158 14.64 -24.46 -17.41
C PHE A 158 15.10 -23.84 -16.08
N PHE A 159 15.77 -24.63 -15.23
CA PHE A 159 16.13 -24.28 -13.85
C PHE A 159 14.95 -23.70 -13.04
N GLY A 160 13.75 -24.28 -13.21
CA GLY A 160 12.52 -23.78 -12.61
C GLY A 160 12.22 -24.38 -11.24
N TRP A 161 11.77 -23.54 -10.30
CA TRP A 161 11.42 -23.91 -8.93
C TRP A 161 10.11 -23.24 -8.50
N ARG A 162 9.34 -23.92 -7.66
CA ARG A 162 8.13 -23.36 -7.03
C ARG A 162 8.09 -23.64 -5.54
N ARG A 163 7.42 -22.79 -4.79
CA ARG A 163 7.08 -23.05 -3.39
C ARG A 163 5.59 -22.85 -3.18
N GLU A 164 4.92 -23.91 -2.72
CA GLU A 164 3.46 -23.94 -2.64
C GLU A 164 2.91 -23.06 -1.51
N SER A 165 3.64 -22.95 -0.39
CA SER A 165 3.17 -22.21 0.80
C SER A 165 2.89 -20.73 0.55
N ASP A 166 3.55 -20.13 -0.43
CA ASP A 166 3.38 -18.73 -0.78
C ASP A 166 3.29 -18.48 -2.30
N GLU A 167 3.09 -19.56 -3.06
CA GLU A 167 3.01 -19.56 -4.53
C GLU A 167 4.12 -18.78 -5.24
N THR A 168 5.34 -18.87 -4.71
CA THR A 168 6.51 -18.29 -5.36
C THR A 168 6.99 -19.20 -6.48
N VAL A 169 7.28 -18.60 -7.64
CA VAL A 169 7.91 -19.27 -8.78
C VAL A 169 9.23 -18.58 -9.11
N ILE A 170 10.26 -19.39 -9.35
CA ILE A 170 11.58 -18.97 -9.79
C ILE A 170 11.87 -19.67 -11.12
N LEU A 171 12.32 -18.92 -12.11
CA LEU A 171 12.92 -19.46 -13.34
C LEU A 171 14.40 -19.07 -13.40
N ASP A 172 15.16 -19.80 -14.22
CA ASP A 172 16.58 -19.54 -14.46
C ASP A 172 17.44 -19.54 -13.18
N ALA A 173 17.13 -20.40 -12.20
CA ALA A 173 17.94 -20.54 -10.98
C ALA A 173 19.22 -21.36 -11.19
N LYS A 174 20.06 -20.95 -12.14
CA LYS A 174 21.38 -21.54 -12.44
C LYS A 174 22.49 -20.91 -11.59
N ARG A 175 23.64 -21.58 -11.44
CA ARG A 175 24.76 -21.08 -10.60
C ARG A 175 25.19 -19.64 -10.86
N ASP A 176 25.15 -19.17 -12.10
CA ASP A 176 25.57 -17.80 -12.46
C ASP A 176 24.69 -16.72 -11.80
N ASN A 177 23.48 -17.09 -11.40
CA ASN A 177 22.53 -16.21 -10.72
C ASN A 177 22.66 -16.28 -9.19
N PHE A 178 23.73 -16.89 -8.68
CA PHE A 178 24.09 -16.96 -7.27
C PHE A 178 25.57 -16.66 -7.03
N ILE A 179 25.90 -16.20 -5.83
CA ILE A 179 27.27 -16.00 -5.37
C ILE A 179 27.48 -16.65 -4.00
N SER A 180 28.62 -17.35 -3.86
CA SER A 180 29.14 -17.86 -2.59
C SER A 180 29.77 -16.73 -1.80
N THR A 181 29.21 -16.42 -0.63
CA THR A 181 29.76 -15.44 0.32
C THR A 181 30.14 -16.08 1.64
N ARG A 182 30.84 -15.34 2.49
CA ARG A 182 31.13 -15.78 3.87
C ARG A 182 29.88 -16.05 4.70
N ALA A 183 28.75 -15.41 4.36
CA ALA A 183 27.46 -15.65 5.00
C ALA A 183 26.67 -16.81 4.39
N GLY A 184 27.19 -17.44 3.33
CA GLY A 184 26.54 -18.50 2.58
C GLY A 184 26.24 -18.13 1.13
N ILE A 185 25.39 -18.94 0.48
CA ILE A 185 24.98 -18.74 -0.92
C ILE A 185 23.91 -17.65 -0.98
N LEU A 186 24.10 -16.67 -1.86
CA LEU A 186 23.17 -15.56 -2.07
C LEU A 186 22.71 -15.49 -3.52
N PRO A 187 21.41 -15.35 -3.79
CA PRO A 187 20.91 -15.09 -5.13
C PRO A 187 21.21 -13.65 -5.56
N ILE A 188 21.48 -13.47 -6.86
CA ILE A 188 21.86 -12.17 -7.42
C ILE A 188 21.05 -11.80 -8.67
N ASP A 189 20.34 -12.73 -9.31
CA ASP A 189 19.52 -12.41 -10.49
C ASP A 189 18.40 -13.41 -10.75
N LEU A 190 17.58 -13.69 -9.74
CA LEU A 190 16.51 -14.65 -9.93
C LEU A 190 15.37 -14.06 -10.74
N GLN A 191 14.90 -14.81 -11.76
CA GLN A 191 13.63 -14.54 -12.41
C GLN A 191 12.51 -15.03 -11.48
N ILE A 192 12.11 -14.18 -10.53
CA ILE A 192 11.20 -14.55 -9.46
C ILE A 192 9.86 -13.79 -9.55
N ALA A 193 8.77 -14.49 -9.26
CA ALA A 193 7.44 -13.91 -9.13
C ALA A 193 6.65 -14.63 -8.02
N ARG A 194 5.79 -13.90 -7.33
CA ARG A 194 4.80 -14.46 -6.41
C ARG A 194 3.42 -14.35 -7.04
N LEU A 195 2.72 -15.47 -7.18
CA LEU A 195 1.38 -15.49 -7.72
C LEU A 195 0.40 -15.13 -6.61
N ARG A 196 -0.66 -14.40 -6.95
CA ARG A 196 -1.82 -14.24 -6.07
C ARG A 196 -2.96 -15.07 -6.63
N PRO A 197 -3.59 -15.94 -5.82
CA PRO A 197 -4.96 -16.37 -6.01
C PRO A 197 -5.84 -15.90 -4.85
N GLY A 198 -7.14 -15.75 -5.11
CA GLY A 198 -8.13 -15.27 -4.14
C GLY A 198 -8.15 -16.04 -2.81
N ALA A 199 -8.35 -15.30 -1.71
CA ALA A 199 -8.56 -15.79 -0.33
C ALA A 199 -9.95 -16.46 -0.13
N PRO A 200 -10.32 -17.11 1.02
CA PRO A 200 -9.64 -17.46 2.28
C PRO A 200 -9.87 -18.95 2.74
N PRO A 201 -9.47 -19.38 3.97
CA PRO A 201 -10.49 -19.67 5.00
C PRO A 201 -10.12 -19.21 6.44
N THR A 202 -11.18 -18.87 7.17
CA THR A 202 -11.27 -18.28 8.52
C THR A 202 -11.04 -19.26 9.68
N ALA A 203 -10.25 -18.88 10.69
CA ALA A 203 -10.61 -18.89 12.13
C ALA A 203 -9.50 -18.25 13.00
N VAL A 204 -9.96 -17.55 14.04
CA VAL A 204 -9.32 -16.53 14.90
C VAL A 204 -8.21 -17.04 15.84
N ALA A 205 -7.06 -16.34 15.91
CA ALA A 205 -6.56 -15.61 17.09
C ALA A 205 -5.11 -15.12 16.91
N ASP A 206 -4.79 -14.03 17.59
CA ASP A 206 -3.52 -13.31 17.69
C ASP A 206 -3.11 -12.42 16.50
N ILE A 207 -3.26 -11.11 16.75
CA ILE A 207 -2.64 -10.02 16.00
C ILE A 207 -1.12 -10.19 16.13
N GLN A 208 -0.53 -10.97 15.22
CA GLN A 208 0.91 -10.96 14.98
C GLN A 208 1.20 -9.97 13.86
N ALA A 209 2.25 -9.19 14.05
CA ALA A 209 2.69 -8.09 13.19
C ALA A 209 2.52 -8.42 11.70
N VAL A 210 1.54 -7.77 11.06
CA VAL A 210 1.42 -7.79 9.60
C VAL A 210 2.57 -6.98 9.05
N TRP A 211 3.56 -7.66 8.46
CA TRP A 211 4.66 -7.04 7.75
C TRP A 211 4.10 -6.26 6.56
N ARG A 212 4.30 -4.94 6.56
CA ARG A 212 3.86 -4.05 5.49
C ARG A 212 5.09 -3.59 4.71
N CYS A 213 4.95 -3.48 3.40
CA CYS A 213 5.96 -2.82 2.59
C CYS A 213 6.06 -1.35 3.06
N PRO A 214 7.24 -0.85 3.46
CA PRO A 214 7.39 0.53 3.94
C PRO A 214 7.46 1.53 2.79
N ASN A 215 7.57 1.07 1.53
CA ASN A 215 7.71 1.95 0.38
C ASN A 215 6.33 2.53 -0.04
N PRO A 216 6.04 3.82 0.20
CA PRO A 216 4.76 4.40 -0.17
C PRO A 216 4.53 4.38 -1.68
N ASP A 217 5.58 4.36 -2.49
CA ASP A 217 5.50 4.33 -3.96
C ASP A 217 5.41 2.90 -4.52
N CYS A 218 5.29 1.89 -3.67
CA CYS A 218 5.07 0.52 -4.13
C CYS A 218 3.80 0.49 -5.02
N PRO A 219 3.87 0.00 -6.27
CA PRO A 219 2.73 -0.01 -7.18
C PRO A 219 1.53 -0.75 -6.62
N ALA A 220 1.76 -1.83 -5.88
CA ALA A 220 0.70 -2.55 -5.18
C ALA A 220 0.01 -1.67 -4.12
N GLN A 221 0.76 -0.82 -3.43
CA GLN A 221 0.19 0.14 -2.48
C GLN A 221 -0.48 1.33 -3.18
N VAL A 222 0.12 1.86 -4.25
CA VAL A 222 -0.50 2.91 -5.08
C VAL A 222 -1.84 2.43 -5.61
N ARG A 223 -1.86 1.24 -6.22
CA ARG A 223 -3.06 0.59 -6.73
C ARG A 223 -4.08 0.37 -5.62
N GLY A 224 -3.67 -0.20 -4.49
CA GLY A 224 -4.54 -0.43 -3.34
C GLY A 224 -5.14 0.85 -2.75
N ARG A 225 -4.37 1.95 -2.68
CA ARG A 225 -4.87 3.25 -2.22
C ARG A 225 -5.89 3.85 -3.19
N ILE A 226 -5.65 3.72 -4.49
CA ILE A 226 -6.58 4.21 -5.52
C ILE A 226 -7.85 3.36 -5.54
N GLU A 227 -7.74 2.03 -5.45
CA GLU A 227 -8.88 1.12 -5.31
C GLU A 227 -9.71 1.45 -4.06
N HIS A 228 -9.04 1.66 -2.91
CA HIS A 228 -9.68 2.09 -1.67
C HIS A 228 -10.38 3.44 -1.85
N TRP A 229 -9.71 4.43 -2.45
CA TRP A 229 -10.31 5.74 -2.73
C TRP A 229 -11.60 5.61 -3.53
N CYS A 230 -11.60 4.81 -4.60
CA CYS A 230 -12.77 4.63 -5.47
C CYS A 230 -13.92 3.83 -4.83
N ALA A 231 -13.66 3.05 -3.78
CA ALA A 231 -14.65 2.16 -3.20
C ALA A 231 -15.93 2.88 -2.74
N ARG A 232 -17.07 2.17 -2.82
CA ARG A 232 -18.41 2.67 -2.46
C ARG A 232 -18.50 3.27 -1.05
N GLY A 233 -17.82 2.65 -0.09
CA GLY A 233 -17.77 3.11 1.30
C GLY A 233 -16.83 4.31 1.55
N VAL A 234 -16.11 4.75 0.52
CA VAL A 234 -15.04 5.76 0.61
C VAL A 234 -15.43 6.97 -0.23
N MET A 235 -14.93 7.18 -1.44
CA MET A 235 -15.35 8.31 -2.28
C MET A 235 -16.48 7.98 -3.25
N ASP A 236 -16.88 6.70 -3.34
CA ASP A 236 -18.01 6.24 -4.14
C ASP A 236 -17.88 6.65 -5.61
N ILE A 237 -16.76 6.24 -6.23
CA ILE A 237 -16.42 6.54 -7.62
C ILE A 237 -16.74 5.30 -8.45
N GLU A 238 -17.93 5.27 -9.02
CA GLU A 238 -18.34 4.22 -9.94
C GLU A 238 -17.42 4.13 -11.16
N GLY A 239 -17.12 2.90 -11.60
CA GLY A 239 -16.15 2.65 -12.67
C GLY A 239 -14.70 2.53 -12.21
N GLY A 240 -14.35 2.97 -11.00
CA GLY A 240 -13.01 2.88 -10.41
C GLY A 240 -12.64 1.50 -9.82
N GLY A 241 -12.99 0.41 -10.51
CA GLY A 241 -12.70 -0.96 -10.04
C GLY A 241 -11.25 -1.42 -10.28
N GLU A 242 -10.89 -2.58 -9.73
CA GLU A 242 -9.53 -3.16 -9.79
C GLU A 242 -8.95 -3.17 -11.22
N ALA A 243 -9.74 -3.57 -12.22
CA ALA A 243 -9.29 -3.64 -13.60
C ALA A 243 -8.88 -2.27 -14.17
N LEU A 244 -9.70 -1.24 -13.97
CA LEU A 244 -9.39 0.11 -14.45
C LEU A 244 -8.20 0.70 -13.68
N VAL A 245 -8.19 0.57 -12.36
CA VAL A 245 -7.11 1.10 -11.53
C VAL A 245 -5.78 0.44 -11.89
N ALA A 246 -5.77 -0.89 -12.09
CA ALA A 246 -4.59 -1.60 -12.57
C ALA A 246 -4.11 -1.07 -13.93
N GLN A 247 -5.01 -0.78 -14.87
CA GLN A 247 -4.65 -0.20 -16.17
C GLN A 247 -4.08 1.22 -16.01
N LEU A 248 -4.71 2.08 -15.21
CA LEU A 248 -4.26 3.46 -14.96
C LEU A 248 -2.85 3.50 -14.36
N VAL A 249 -2.61 2.68 -13.34
CA VAL A 249 -1.29 2.58 -12.67
C VAL A 249 -0.26 1.97 -13.61
N LYS A 250 -0.61 0.90 -14.35
CA LYS A 250 0.29 0.25 -15.33
C LYS A 250 0.64 1.17 -16.49
N ALA A 251 -0.29 2.00 -16.95
CA ALA A 251 -0.06 3.01 -17.98
C ALA A 251 0.70 4.24 -17.43
N GLY A 252 0.85 4.35 -16.11
CA GLY A 252 1.51 5.48 -15.45
C GLY A 252 0.71 6.78 -15.48
N LEU A 253 -0.59 6.71 -15.81
CA LEU A 253 -1.52 7.84 -15.86
C LEU A 253 -1.85 8.37 -14.46
N VAL A 254 -1.80 7.50 -13.45
CA VAL A 254 -2.14 7.83 -12.07
C VAL A 254 -1.16 7.13 -11.12
N LEU A 255 -0.52 7.90 -10.25
CA LEU A 255 0.40 7.44 -9.20
C LEU A 255 -0.10 7.74 -7.79
N ASP A 256 -1.14 8.55 -7.67
CA ASP A 256 -1.85 8.81 -6.41
C ASP A 256 -3.29 9.26 -6.66
N VAL A 257 -4.07 9.35 -5.59
CA VAL A 257 -5.50 9.66 -5.64
C VAL A 257 -5.81 11.06 -6.18
N ALA A 258 -4.87 12.02 -6.09
CA ALA A 258 -5.09 13.36 -6.60
C ALA A 258 -4.92 13.45 -8.13
N GLU A 259 -4.14 12.55 -8.73
CA GLU A 259 -3.97 12.50 -10.19
C GLU A 259 -5.23 12.00 -10.91
N LEU A 260 -6.11 11.25 -10.24
CA LEU A 260 -7.41 10.86 -10.80
C LEU A 260 -8.20 12.07 -11.31
N TYR A 261 -8.16 13.17 -10.57
CA TYR A 261 -8.93 14.38 -10.87
C TYR A 261 -8.35 15.22 -12.01
N LYS A 262 -7.24 14.78 -12.62
CA LYS A 262 -6.60 15.42 -13.79
C LYS A 262 -6.78 14.65 -15.08
N LEU A 263 -7.33 13.43 -15.01
CA LEU A 263 -7.53 12.56 -16.17
C LEU A 263 -8.43 13.22 -17.21
N LYS A 264 -8.07 13.05 -18.47
CA LYS A 264 -8.86 13.51 -19.62
C LYS A 264 -9.59 12.35 -20.29
N LEU A 265 -10.67 12.69 -20.98
CA LEU A 265 -11.50 11.71 -21.69
C LEU A 265 -10.68 10.89 -22.69
N ASP A 266 -9.84 11.56 -23.49
CA ASP A 266 -9.01 10.92 -24.51
C ASP A 266 -7.99 9.94 -23.91
N GLU A 267 -7.43 10.25 -22.74
CA GLU A 267 -6.47 9.37 -22.05
C GLU A 267 -7.14 8.08 -21.57
N LEU A 268 -8.39 8.19 -21.11
CA LEU A 268 -9.18 7.06 -20.66
C LEU A 268 -9.74 6.23 -21.82
N ALA A 269 -10.27 6.87 -22.86
CA ALA A 269 -10.86 6.21 -24.03
C ALA A 269 -9.85 5.39 -24.85
N ASN A 270 -8.55 5.69 -24.69
CA ASN A 270 -7.46 4.94 -25.31
C ASN A 270 -7.05 3.66 -24.53
N LEU A 271 -7.67 3.39 -23.37
CA LEU A 271 -7.40 2.20 -22.59
C LEU A 271 -8.14 0.96 -23.11
N GLU A 272 -7.55 -0.21 -22.89
CA GLU A 272 -8.10 -1.47 -23.37
C GLU A 272 -9.47 -1.74 -22.70
N ARG A 273 -10.51 -1.95 -23.54
CA ARG A 273 -11.91 -2.14 -23.11
C ARG A 273 -12.54 -0.91 -22.41
N MET A 274 -12.00 0.29 -22.64
CA MET A 274 -12.56 1.54 -22.14
C MET A 274 -13.08 2.40 -23.29
N GLY A 275 -14.36 2.30 -23.62
CA GLY A 275 -14.99 3.17 -24.63
C GLY A 275 -15.30 4.57 -24.08
N GLU A 276 -15.49 5.56 -24.97
CA GLU A 276 -15.78 6.96 -24.60
C GLU A 276 -16.89 7.11 -23.56
N LYS A 277 -18.00 6.38 -23.71
CA LYS A 277 -19.11 6.42 -22.75
C LYS A 277 -18.70 5.95 -21.35
N SER A 278 -17.90 4.88 -21.26
CA SER A 278 -17.42 4.37 -19.97
C SER A 278 -16.40 5.31 -19.34
N ALA A 279 -15.54 5.91 -20.16
CA ALA A 279 -14.60 6.92 -19.71
C ALA A 279 -15.33 8.18 -19.18
N GLN A 280 -16.37 8.64 -19.88
CA GLN A 280 -17.19 9.77 -19.44
C GLN A 280 -17.91 9.47 -18.12
N ASN A 281 -18.53 8.30 -17.99
CA ASN A 281 -19.18 7.90 -16.74
C ASN A 281 -18.21 7.91 -15.54
N PHE A 282 -16.96 7.48 -15.74
CA PHE A 282 -15.95 7.51 -14.68
C PHE A 282 -15.53 8.95 -14.34
N LEU A 283 -15.38 9.83 -15.32
CA LEU A 283 -15.10 11.25 -15.09
C LEU A 283 -16.26 11.96 -14.36
N ASP A 284 -17.50 11.61 -14.69
CA ASP A 284 -18.70 12.13 -14.03
C ASP A 284 -18.77 11.66 -12.58
N ALA A 285 -18.45 10.39 -12.31
CA ALA A 285 -18.34 9.84 -10.96
C ALA A 285 -17.22 10.53 -10.15
N LEU A 286 -16.06 10.79 -10.77
CA LEU A 286 -14.99 11.58 -10.16
C LEU A 286 -15.47 12.99 -9.83
N ALA A 287 -16.23 13.64 -10.71
CA ALA A 287 -16.78 14.96 -10.46
C ALA A 287 -17.79 14.97 -9.31
N ALA A 288 -18.70 14.00 -9.27
CA ALA A 288 -19.63 13.81 -8.16
C ALA A 288 -18.91 13.52 -6.84
N SER A 289 -17.75 12.84 -6.86
CA SER A 289 -17.00 12.54 -5.64
C SER A 289 -16.45 13.78 -4.93
N ARG A 290 -16.38 14.95 -5.60
CA ARG A 290 -15.84 16.18 -5.01
C ARG A 290 -16.66 16.71 -3.85
N THR A 291 -17.97 16.45 -3.83
CA THR A 291 -18.89 16.92 -2.80
C THR A 291 -19.02 15.95 -1.62
N ARG A 292 -18.34 14.81 -1.63
CA ARG A 292 -18.40 13.84 -0.52
C ARG A 292 -17.89 14.47 0.76
N ASP A 293 -18.54 14.13 1.87
CA ASP A 293 -18.24 14.71 3.17
C ASP A 293 -16.77 14.47 3.62
N ALA A 294 -16.24 15.37 4.44
CA ALA A 294 -14.84 15.39 4.86
C ALA A 294 -14.34 14.06 5.44
N TRP A 295 -15.18 13.32 6.19
CA TRP A 295 -14.77 12.02 6.75
C TRP A 295 -14.44 10.99 5.67
N ARG A 296 -15.07 11.05 4.49
CA ARG A 296 -14.80 10.15 3.36
C ARG A 296 -13.44 10.47 2.73
N VAL A 297 -13.12 11.75 2.60
CA VAL A 297 -11.80 12.22 2.15
C VAL A 297 -10.72 11.75 3.13
N LEU A 298 -10.92 11.96 4.44
CA LEU A 298 -9.97 11.52 5.47
C LEU A 298 -9.78 10.01 5.47
N TYR A 299 -10.87 9.25 5.39
CA TYR A 299 -10.81 7.80 5.32
C TYR A 299 -10.14 7.30 4.02
N GLY A 300 -10.38 7.99 2.91
CA GLY A 300 -9.81 7.64 1.60
C GLY A 300 -8.29 7.81 1.54
N LEU A 301 -7.70 8.71 2.34
CA LEU A 301 -6.25 8.90 2.38
C LEU A 301 -5.50 7.63 2.82
N GLY A 302 -6.18 6.66 3.44
CA GLY A 302 -5.58 5.39 3.82
C GLY A 302 -4.52 5.52 4.91
N ILE A 303 -4.73 6.46 5.85
CA ILE A 303 -3.86 6.68 6.99
C ILE A 303 -3.93 5.44 7.90
N LEU A 304 -2.77 4.96 8.33
CA LEU A 304 -2.69 3.77 9.17
C LEU A 304 -3.54 3.95 10.45
N HIS A 305 -4.25 2.90 10.87
CA HIS A 305 -5.19 2.91 12.00
C HIS A 305 -6.45 3.78 11.85
N VAL A 306 -6.52 4.70 10.88
CA VAL A 306 -7.68 5.56 10.65
C VAL A 306 -8.72 4.84 9.78
N GLY A 307 -9.60 4.08 10.43
CA GLY A 307 -10.77 3.47 9.80
C GLY A 307 -11.93 4.45 9.60
N ALA A 308 -13.00 3.98 8.95
CA ALA A 308 -14.21 4.80 8.72
C ALA A 308 -14.85 5.32 10.02
N GLY A 309 -14.82 4.54 11.10
CA GLY A 309 -15.31 4.95 12.42
C GLY A 309 -14.52 6.13 12.97
N ALA A 310 -13.19 5.98 13.05
CA ALA A 310 -12.28 7.04 13.50
C ALA A 310 -12.42 8.31 12.65
N ALA A 311 -12.49 8.19 11.32
CA ALA A 311 -12.67 9.32 10.43
C ALA A 311 -13.99 10.07 10.68
N LYS A 312 -15.09 9.36 10.96
CA LYS A 312 -16.37 9.97 11.32
C LYS A 312 -16.33 10.64 12.68
N SER A 313 -15.70 10.02 13.68
CA SER A 313 -15.57 10.62 15.00
C SER A 313 -14.76 11.91 14.96
N LEU A 314 -13.66 11.92 14.22
CA LEU A 314 -12.88 13.14 13.97
C LEU A 314 -13.71 14.20 13.24
N ALA A 315 -14.50 13.81 12.25
CA ALA A 315 -15.34 14.75 11.51
C ALA A 315 -16.53 15.30 12.32
N ARG A 316 -17.03 14.57 13.32
CA ARG A 316 -18.00 15.10 14.30
C ARG A 316 -17.38 16.13 15.23
N HIS A 317 -16.12 15.91 15.62
CA HIS A 317 -15.41 16.79 16.56
C HIS A 317 -14.81 18.03 15.87
N PHE A 318 -14.26 17.87 14.67
CA PHE A 318 -13.59 18.94 13.94
C PHE A 318 -14.42 19.40 12.72
N PRO A 319 -14.67 20.71 12.56
CA PRO A 319 -15.46 21.26 11.45
C PRO A 319 -14.80 21.08 10.08
N THR A 320 -13.48 20.94 10.02
CA THR A 320 -12.73 20.83 8.77
C THR A 320 -11.53 19.91 8.90
N LEU A 321 -11.10 19.32 7.78
CA LEU A 321 -9.86 18.55 7.73
C LEU A 321 -8.62 19.39 8.08
N ASP A 322 -8.65 20.70 7.81
CA ASP A 322 -7.58 21.62 8.21
C ASP A 322 -7.36 21.61 9.72
N GLN A 323 -8.44 21.56 10.50
CA GLN A 323 -8.34 21.49 11.95
C GLN A 323 -7.89 20.11 12.42
N VAL A 324 -8.33 19.03 11.76
CA VAL A 324 -7.84 17.67 12.05
C VAL A 324 -6.33 17.61 11.85
N PHE A 325 -5.81 18.10 10.72
CA PHE A 325 -4.39 18.06 10.41
C PHE A 325 -3.57 19.09 11.21
N GLY A 326 -4.19 20.17 11.68
CA GLY A 326 -3.56 21.16 12.54
C GLY A 326 -3.51 20.78 14.03
N ALA A 327 -4.28 19.78 14.45
CA ALA A 327 -4.39 19.34 15.83
C ALA A 327 -3.18 18.48 16.25
N GLY A 328 -2.70 18.68 17.48
CA GLY A 328 -1.74 17.78 18.12
C GLY A 328 -2.40 16.46 18.56
N ALA A 329 -1.58 15.46 18.92
CA ALA A 329 -2.08 14.15 19.34
C ALA A 329 -3.06 14.24 20.53
N GLU A 330 -2.80 15.12 21.50
CA GLU A 330 -3.68 15.35 22.66
C GLU A 330 -5.06 15.85 22.24
N GLN A 331 -5.12 16.84 21.34
CA GLN A 331 -6.37 17.41 20.83
C GLN A 331 -7.15 16.40 20.00
N LEU A 332 -6.45 15.57 19.20
CA LEU A 332 -7.10 14.51 18.43
C LEU A 332 -7.79 13.47 19.33
N MET A 333 -7.23 13.19 20.50
CA MET A 333 -7.81 12.25 21.49
C MET A 333 -9.05 12.79 22.20
N GLU A 334 -9.38 14.07 22.04
CA GLU A 334 -10.66 14.63 22.53
C GLU A 334 -11.85 14.12 21.69
N ALA A 335 -11.60 13.70 20.44
CA ALA A 335 -12.59 13.06 19.61
C ALA A 335 -12.89 11.62 20.07
N GLU A 336 -14.15 11.22 20.01
CA GLU A 336 -14.60 9.90 20.45
C GLU A 336 -13.91 8.77 19.65
N ASP A 337 -13.61 7.66 20.32
CA ASP A 337 -12.92 6.50 19.73
C ASP A 337 -11.50 6.77 19.17
N ILE A 338 -10.92 7.96 19.43
CA ILE A 338 -9.55 8.27 19.06
C ILE A 338 -8.62 8.07 20.27
N GLY A 339 -7.84 6.99 20.22
CA GLY A 339 -6.77 6.74 21.18
C GLY A 339 -5.41 7.25 20.69
N GLU A 340 -4.42 7.19 21.58
CA GLU A 340 -3.03 7.63 21.34
C GLU A 340 -2.44 7.09 20.03
N VAL A 341 -2.67 5.81 19.71
CA VAL A 341 -2.17 5.17 18.47
C VAL A 341 -2.73 5.84 17.22
N ILE A 342 -4.03 6.18 17.21
CA ILE A 342 -4.68 6.82 16.06
C ILE A 342 -4.25 8.28 15.97
N GLY A 343 -4.24 9.00 17.10
CA GLY A 343 -3.80 10.39 17.17
C GLY A 343 -2.36 10.56 16.68
N GLN A 344 -1.43 9.72 17.18
CA GLN A 344 -0.04 9.76 16.75
C GLN A 344 0.11 9.38 15.27
N SER A 345 -0.62 8.38 14.77
CA SER A 345 -0.56 8.02 13.35
C SER A 345 -0.99 9.15 12.42
N LEU A 346 -1.94 9.99 12.83
CA LEU A 346 -2.35 11.19 12.08
C LEU A 346 -1.26 12.25 12.09
N VAL A 347 -0.67 12.52 13.26
CA VAL A 347 0.43 13.47 13.42
C VAL A 347 1.65 13.06 12.58
N ASP A 348 2.05 11.80 12.65
CA ASP A 348 3.18 11.26 11.88
C ASP A 348 2.91 11.34 10.38
N TRP A 349 1.71 10.95 9.95
CA TRP A 349 1.31 11.03 8.54
C TRP A 349 1.33 12.47 8.03
N TRP A 350 0.81 13.42 8.81
CA TRP A 350 0.84 14.84 8.46
C TRP A 350 2.24 15.44 8.51
N GLY A 351 3.13 14.87 9.33
CA GLY A 351 4.55 15.25 9.43
C GLY A 351 5.34 15.06 8.13
N ASP A 352 4.89 14.18 7.22
CA ASP A 352 5.49 14.00 5.90
C ASP A 352 5.09 15.12 4.92
N ALA A 353 6.10 15.78 4.34
CA ALA A 353 5.90 16.83 3.34
C ALA A 353 5.17 16.36 2.08
N GLN A 354 5.28 15.09 1.69
CA GLN A 354 4.57 14.54 0.53
C GLN A 354 3.07 14.41 0.80
N ASN A 355 2.70 14.01 2.01
CA ASN A 355 1.30 13.92 2.41
C ASN A 355 0.63 15.30 2.44
N ARG A 356 1.34 16.32 2.96
CA ARG A 356 0.86 17.72 2.89
C ARG A 356 0.65 18.19 1.45
N LYS A 357 1.57 17.85 0.54
CA LYS A 357 1.43 18.16 -0.90
C LYS A 357 0.27 17.40 -1.54
N LEU A 358 0.00 16.16 -1.14
CA LEU A 358 -1.14 15.39 -1.62
C LEU A 358 -2.46 16.07 -1.21
N VAL A 359 -2.60 16.41 0.07
CA VAL A 359 -3.79 17.09 0.60
C VAL A 359 -4.02 18.43 -0.11
N GLU A 360 -2.97 19.21 -0.35
CA GLU A 360 -3.10 20.47 -1.08
C GLU A 360 -3.52 20.29 -2.54
N ARG A 361 -3.04 19.23 -3.22
CA ARG A 361 -3.52 18.90 -4.58
C ARG A 361 -4.98 18.48 -4.59
N LEU A 362 -5.43 17.73 -3.58
CA LEU A 362 -6.84 17.37 -3.42
C LEU A 362 -7.70 18.61 -3.17
N ARG A 363 -7.25 19.54 -2.33
CA ARG A 363 -7.93 20.83 -2.13
C ARG A 363 -8.07 21.60 -3.44
N LYS A 364 -6.98 21.71 -4.22
CA LYS A 364 -6.99 22.37 -5.54
C LYS A 364 -7.85 21.64 -6.57
N ALA A 365 -8.02 20.33 -6.43
CA ALA A 365 -8.93 19.53 -7.25
C ALA A 365 -10.42 19.72 -6.85
N GLY A 366 -10.72 20.52 -5.82
CA GLY A 366 -12.07 20.91 -5.43
C GLY A 366 -12.77 19.92 -4.48
N LEU A 367 -12.03 19.05 -3.80
CA LEU A 367 -12.61 18.14 -2.81
C LEU A 367 -13.16 18.93 -1.61
N ASN A 368 -14.28 18.47 -1.04
CA ASN A 368 -14.87 19.05 0.17
C ASN A 368 -14.06 18.70 1.42
N PHE A 369 -13.65 19.74 2.16
CA PHE A 369 -12.87 19.64 3.39
C PHE A 369 -13.68 20.00 4.65
N LYS A 370 -14.96 20.36 4.48
CA LYS A 370 -15.87 20.69 5.57
C LYS A 370 -16.67 19.47 5.97
N SER A 371 -16.82 19.24 7.27
CA SER A 371 -17.66 18.16 7.76
C SER A 371 -19.11 18.58 7.92
N GLU A 372 -20.00 17.81 7.32
CA GLU A 372 -21.44 17.86 7.56
C GLU A 372 -21.84 17.17 8.87
N LEU A 373 -20.98 16.30 9.41
CA LEU A 373 -21.18 15.64 10.70
C LEU A 373 -20.83 16.53 11.90
N TYR A 374 -20.09 17.61 11.67
CA TYR A 374 -19.76 18.57 12.72
C TYR A 374 -21.03 19.30 13.17
N ASN A 375 -21.49 18.97 14.38
CA ASN A 375 -22.64 19.62 14.99
C ASN A 375 -22.26 20.18 16.37
N PRO A 376 -21.88 21.46 16.47
CA PRO A 376 -21.53 22.07 17.75
C PRO A 376 -22.75 22.19 18.69
N ALA A 377 -23.99 22.14 18.18
CA ALA A 377 -25.19 22.16 19.02
C ALA A 377 -25.42 20.82 19.76
N ALA A 378 -24.87 19.71 19.25
CA ALA A 378 -24.83 18.44 19.96
C ALA A 378 -23.81 18.44 21.12
N ALA A 379 -23.04 19.51 21.34
CA ALA A 379 -22.20 19.64 22.54
C ALA A 379 -22.89 20.44 23.67
N SER A 380 -24.11 20.96 23.44
CA SER A 380 -24.79 21.90 24.35
C SER A 380 -26.25 21.54 24.60
N GLY A 381 -26.54 20.27 24.90
CA GLY A 381 -27.89 19.81 25.28
C GLY A 381 -27.95 19.24 26.70
N PRO A 382 -29.16 18.93 27.21
CA PRO A 382 -29.35 18.41 28.58
C PRO A 382 -28.63 17.08 28.83
N LEU A 383 -28.22 16.38 27.77
CA LEU A 383 -27.48 15.12 27.83
C LEU A 383 -25.99 15.26 27.50
N ALA A 384 -25.46 16.49 27.42
CA ALA A 384 -24.05 16.74 27.17
C ALA A 384 -23.14 15.93 28.11
N ASP A 385 -22.10 15.34 27.53
CA ASP A 385 -21.12 14.47 28.20
C ASP A 385 -21.66 13.20 28.87
N LYS A 386 -22.92 12.83 28.61
CA LYS A 386 -23.51 11.59 29.15
C LYS A 386 -23.42 10.44 28.17
N THR A 387 -22.93 9.29 28.63
CA THR A 387 -22.82 8.06 27.83
C THR A 387 -23.94 7.08 28.18
N PHE A 388 -24.71 6.67 27.18
CA PHE A 388 -25.84 5.75 27.26
C PHE A 388 -25.50 4.40 26.62
N VAL A 389 -26.04 3.31 27.17
CA VAL A 389 -26.07 1.99 26.52
C VAL A 389 -27.51 1.53 26.41
N LEU A 390 -27.96 1.17 25.21
CA LEU A 390 -29.32 0.70 24.99
C LEU A 390 -29.36 -0.84 25.04
N THR A 391 -30.36 -1.37 25.73
CA THR A 391 -30.63 -2.81 25.84
C THR A 391 -32.13 -3.07 25.93
N GLY A 392 -32.58 -4.25 25.48
CA GLY A 392 -34.01 -4.56 25.34
C GLY A 392 -34.72 -3.79 24.23
N THR A 393 -36.03 -3.99 24.12
CA THR A 393 -36.95 -3.35 23.17
C THR A 393 -37.70 -2.22 23.88
N LEU A 394 -37.63 -1.00 23.35
CA LEU A 394 -38.30 0.14 23.95
C LEU A 394 -39.80 0.17 23.54
N PRO A 395 -40.73 0.37 24.49
CA PRO A 395 -42.17 0.42 24.24
C PRO A 395 -42.65 1.36 23.12
N THR A 396 -42.11 2.58 23.00
CA THR A 396 -42.66 3.60 22.07
C THR A 396 -41.71 4.10 20.99
N MET A 397 -40.44 3.72 21.01
CA MET A 397 -39.46 4.15 20.01
C MET A 397 -38.51 3.04 19.56
N THR A 398 -37.98 3.14 18.34
CA THR A 398 -36.93 2.22 17.90
C THR A 398 -35.59 2.58 18.55
N ARG A 399 -34.66 1.62 18.60
CA ARG A 399 -33.29 1.88 19.10
C ARG A 399 -32.59 2.95 18.28
N GLU A 400 -32.85 2.99 16.98
CA GLU A 400 -32.31 3.99 16.06
C GLU A 400 -32.87 5.38 16.38
N ALA A 401 -34.17 5.48 16.65
CA ALA A 401 -34.82 6.74 17.06
C ALA A 401 -34.30 7.22 18.43
N ALA A 402 -34.14 6.31 19.39
CA ALA A 402 -33.56 6.61 20.69
C ALA A 402 -32.10 7.09 20.58
N THR A 403 -31.30 6.41 19.74
CA THR A 403 -29.90 6.80 19.48
C THR A 403 -29.81 8.20 18.88
N ALA A 404 -30.61 8.47 17.84
CA ALA A 404 -30.67 9.80 17.22
C ALA A 404 -31.11 10.88 18.21
N LYS A 405 -32.05 10.59 19.12
CA LYS A 405 -32.51 11.53 20.14
C LYS A 405 -31.44 11.82 21.20
N ILE A 406 -30.71 10.79 21.66
CA ILE A 406 -29.58 10.94 22.58
C ILE A 406 -28.49 11.81 21.96
N GLU A 407 -28.09 11.49 20.73
CA GLU A 407 -27.06 12.23 19.99
C GLU A 407 -27.48 13.69 19.72
N ALA A 408 -28.75 13.92 19.38
CA ALA A 408 -29.27 15.28 19.14
C ALA A 408 -29.25 16.17 20.39
N LEU A 409 -29.37 15.59 21.59
CA LEU A 409 -29.31 16.28 22.88
C LEU A 409 -27.91 16.27 23.51
N GLY A 410 -26.92 15.79 22.76
CA GLY A 410 -25.51 15.79 23.10
C GLY A 410 -24.99 14.65 23.98
N GLY A 411 -25.79 13.61 24.15
CA GLY A 411 -25.35 12.36 24.74
C GLY A 411 -24.62 11.47 23.73
N LYS A 412 -23.86 10.51 24.24
CA LYS A 412 -23.11 9.49 23.49
C LYS A 412 -23.78 8.14 23.65
N VAL A 413 -23.76 7.29 22.62
CA VAL A 413 -24.30 5.91 22.71
C VAL A 413 -23.19 4.89 22.51
N SER A 414 -22.96 4.05 23.52
CA SER A 414 -21.99 2.96 23.46
C SER A 414 -22.65 1.59 23.28
N GLY A 415 -22.00 0.72 22.53
CA GLY A 415 -22.45 -0.67 22.34
C GLY A 415 -22.23 -1.57 23.57
N SER A 416 -21.39 -1.15 24.52
CA SER A 416 -20.96 -1.98 25.66
C SER A 416 -21.04 -1.22 26.99
N VAL A 417 -21.46 -1.92 28.04
CA VAL A 417 -21.46 -1.36 29.39
C VAL A 417 -20.04 -1.38 29.96
N SER A 418 -19.56 -0.22 30.40
CA SER A 418 -18.26 -0.01 31.04
C SER A 418 -18.41 0.87 32.29
N LYS A 419 -17.32 1.05 33.05
CA LYS A 419 -17.30 2.00 34.19
C LYS A 419 -17.48 3.48 33.76
N LYS A 420 -17.27 3.79 32.47
CA LYS A 420 -17.45 5.14 31.91
C LYS A 420 -18.89 5.37 31.40
N THR A 421 -19.75 4.34 31.45
CA THR A 421 -21.15 4.48 31.07
C THR A 421 -21.92 5.20 32.18
N ASP A 422 -22.60 6.30 31.86
CA ASP A 422 -23.45 7.01 32.83
C ASP A 422 -24.80 6.30 33.01
N PHE A 423 -25.42 5.89 31.89
CA PHE A 423 -26.77 5.35 31.88
C PHE A 423 -26.90 4.08 31.03
N VAL A 424 -27.70 3.13 31.49
CA VAL A 424 -28.21 2.03 30.67
C VAL A 424 -29.71 2.21 30.48
N LEU A 425 -30.13 2.49 29.25
CA LEU A 425 -31.53 2.58 28.87
C LEU A 425 -32.04 1.16 28.58
N ALA A 426 -32.85 0.63 29.48
CA ALA A 426 -33.34 -0.74 29.46
C ALA A 426 -34.83 -0.78 29.08
N GLY A 427 -35.13 -1.43 27.96
CA GLY A 427 -36.48 -1.82 27.55
C GLY A 427 -36.84 -3.26 27.96
N GLU A 428 -37.95 -3.77 27.42
CA GLU A 428 -38.37 -5.15 27.62
C GLU A 428 -37.31 -6.14 27.09
N GLU A 429 -37.15 -7.30 27.73
CA GLU A 429 -36.11 -8.29 27.40
C GLU A 429 -34.66 -7.77 27.47
N ALA A 430 -34.37 -6.86 28.41
CA ALA A 430 -33.01 -6.40 28.66
C ALA A 430 -32.11 -7.55 29.19
N GLY A 431 -31.41 -8.22 28.27
CA GLY A 431 -30.54 -9.37 28.56
C GLY A 431 -29.19 -9.02 29.22
N SER A 432 -28.11 -9.67 28.78
CA SER A 432 -26.77 -9.67 29.43
C SER A 432 -26.13 -8.29 29.72
N LYS A 433 -26.57 -7.22 29.05
CA LYS A 433 -26.10 -5.85 29.32
C LYS A 433 -26.71 -5.26 30.61
N LEU A 434 -27.94 -5.62 30.96
CA LEU A 434 -28.59 -5.20 32.20
C LEU A 434 -27.83 -5.76 33.41
N GLU A 435 -27.53 -7.06 33.37
CA GLU A 435 -26.74 -7.74 34.41
C GLU A 435 -25.35 -7.13 34.56
N LYS A 436 -24.71 -6.77 33.44
CA LYS A 436 -23.40 -6.12 33.44
C LYS A 436 -23.46 -4.71 34.05
N ALA A 437 -24.53 -3.96 33.80
CA ALA A 437 -24.75 -2.64 34.39
C ALA A 437 -24.93 -2.71 35.91
N GLN A 438 -25.72 -3.68 36.39
CA GLN A 438 -25.90 -3.94 37.81
C GLN A 438 -24.56 -4.28 38.50
N LYS A 439 -23.75 -5.15 37.89
CA LYS A 439 -22.42 -5.53 38.41
C LYS A 439 -21.44 -4.36 38.48
N LEU A 440 -21.54 -3.42 37.54
CA LEU A 440 -20.64 -2.26 37.46
C LEU A 440 -21.16 -1.01 38.20
N GLY A 441 -22.36 -1.07 38.78
CA GLY A 441 -22.98 0.05 39.49
C GLY A 441 -23.41 1.20 38.57
N VAL A 442 -23.66 0.92 37.29
CA VAL A 442 -24.10 1.92 36.31
C VAL A 442 -25.60 2.17 36.49
N LYS A 443 -26.03 3.43 36.34
CA LYS A 443 -27.44 3.83 36.55
C LYS A 443 -28.33 3.28 35.44
N ILE A 444 -29.36 2.52 35.80
CA ILE A 444 -30.32 1.92 34.86
C ILE A 444 -31.58 2.78 34.82
N ILE A 445 -32.05 3.12 33.62
CA ILE A 445 -33.25 3.94 33.38
C ILE A 445 -34.16 3.26 32.36
N ASP A 446 -35.47 3.51 32.46
CA ASP A 446 -36.46 3.08 31.47
C ASP A 446 -36.75 4.18 30.44
N GLU A 447 -37.57 3.87 29.43
CA GLU A 447 -37.94 4.83 28.37
C GLU A 447 -38.62 6.08 28.93
N THR A 448 -39.44 5.94 29.97
CA THR A 448 -40.15 7.04 30.63
C THR A 448 -39.18 8.01 31.30
N ALA A 449 -38.20 7.48 32.05
CA ALA A 449 -37.17 8.28 32.70
C ALA A 449 -36.25 8.94 31.66
N PHE A 450 -35.93 8.25 30.57
CA PHE A 450 -35.17 8.83 29.47
C PHE A 450 -35.89 10.02 28.81
N LEU A 451 -37.19 9.89 28.53
CA LEU A 451 -37.98 10.98 27.96
C LEU A 451 -38.02 12.21 28.87
N LYS A 452 -38.13 12.03 30.19
CA LYS A 452 -38.05 13.13 31.17
C LYS A 452 -36.70 13.84 31.23
N MET A 453 -35.62 13.17 30.82
CA MET A 453 -34.29 13.79 30.73
C MET A 453 -34.09 14.53 29.41
N CYS A 454 -34.99 14.32 28.44
CA CYS A 454 -34.94 14.94 27.13
C CYS A 454 -35.77 16.24 27.02
N ASP A 455 -36.65 16.47 27.99
CA ASP A 455 -37.43 17.70 28.18
C ASP A 455 -36.63 18.70 29.03
#